data_AF-A0A1I5VZJ4-F1
#
_entry.id   AF-A0A1I5VZJ4-F1
#
_cell.length_a   1.000
_cell.length_b   1.000
_cell.length_c   1.000
_cell.angle_alpha   90.00
_cell.angle_beta   90.00
_cell.angle_gamma   90.00
#
_symmetry.space_group_name_H-M   'P 1'
#
loop_
_entity.id
_entity.type
_entity.pdbx_description
1 polymer ?
#
loop_
_entity_poly.entity_id
_entity_poly.type
_entity_poly.pdbx_seq_one_letter_code
_entity_poly.pdbx_strand_id
1 'polypeptide(L)'
;MSGYPAESIDLYEDGLEARKAGHPDDAEDLFRRAFEAGHPGGAHELGMLASGRGEDDRAVEWWTRAAGQGYAPSAFEAGYAAERAGDRAAAERWYRQAAEGGHSGGPLNLGVLAENDGDREEAIRLYRQAWDLGADQAGFNIGRLYDNDGKGDLDAAETWYSRAAERGNGGAAFNLGFVREDRGDRAGKLEAWRRAAELRHPRAALCLGVDFAEAGDEDTAVAWLRRAVLEVGSENASHRLRDIHRGRGDGRGARFWSEFLTGLSVYSPEFEAFGAYGSAAAIHRQDVLIKALGDGYTSFDLDERTLSTGGRTFHGVTFLGSYSHVSRTWKWAWDNPHFEQDSPAIAPLRAIRDHGDRQEIPELMAGGLDLSGFPNPHQAATTMAIAAAAVLGGNGVHSCRVNDGQGSFYFHLDDPSLPAAGFDPITAPRVLMTAAEVFPADPRRVVLGFLDGHGFRIRMSADTVDGTSPDGARVTVAFTPEGLIKAMTVGRGDDG
;
A
#
# COMPACT_ATOMS: atom_id res chain seq x y z
N MET A 1 41.15 5.87 -15.34
CA MET A 1 41.59 7.02 -14.52
C MET A 1 40.86 8.24 -15.06
N SER A 2 40.00 8.86 -14.26
CA SER A 2 39.33 10.12 -14.62
C SER A 2 40.42 11.14 -14.94
N GLY A 3 40.29 11.89 -16.03
CA GLY A 3 41.32 12.82 -16.50
C GLY A 3 41.51 14.08 -15.62
N TYR A 4 41.08 14.05 -14.35
CA TYR A 4 41.05 15.21 -13.45
C TYR A 4 42.25 15.22 -12.49
N PRO A 5 42.69 16.39 -12.00
CA PRO A 5 43.72 16.49 -10.97
C PRO A 5 43.32 15.78 -9.67
N ALA A 6 44.26 15.08 -9.01
CA ALA A 6 43.98 14.30 -7.80
C ALA A 6 43.34 15.14 -6.68
N GLU A 7 43.90 16.31 -6.39
CA GLU A 7 43.36 17.23 -5.38
C GLU A 7 41.91 17.65 -5.67
N SER A 8 41.56 17.82 -6.95
CA SER A 8 40.20 18.19 -7.34
C SER A 8 39.19 17.05 -7.15
N ILE A 9 39.65 15.80 -7.20
CA ILE A 9 38.84 14.60 -6.94
C ILE A 9 38.62 14.46 -5.44
N ASP A 10 39.67 14.58 -4.63
CA ASP A 10 39.57 14.49 -3.16
C ASP A 10 38.60 15.54 -2.61
N LEU A 11 38.71 16.80 -3.07
CA LEU A 11 37.78 17.87 -2.70
C LEU A 11 36.33 17.59 -3.12
N TYR A 12 36.13 16.96 -4.27
CA TYR A 12 34.81 16.59 -4.75
C TYR A 12 34.20 15.46 -3.91
N GLU A 13 34.97 14.43 -3.59
CA GLU A 13 34.54 13.30 -2.75
C GLU A 13 34.22 13.76 -1.32
N ASP A 14 35.09 14.56 -0.70
CA ASP A 14 34.84 15.17 0.61
C ASP A 14 33.55 16.00 0.61
N GLY A 15 33.28 16.74 -0.47
CA GLY A 15 32.05 17.53 -0.61
C GLY A 15 30.80 16.65 -0.67
N LEU A 16 30.85 15.51 -1.36
CA LEU A 16 29.76 14.53 -1.41
C LEU A 16 29.50 13.94 -0.01
N GLU A 17 30.55 13.64 0.75
CA GLU A 17 30.44 13.13 2.12
C GLU A 17 29.83 14.17 3.07
N ALA A 18 30.30 15.43 3.03
CA ALA A 18 29.75 16.52 3.83
C ALA A 18 28.26 16.73 3.54
N ARG A 19 27.85 16.68 2.28
CA ARG A 19 26.43 16.76 1.89
C ARG A 19 25.62 15.60 2.50
N LYS A 20 26.13 14.37 2.40
CA LYS A 20 25.47 13.18 2.96
C LYS A 20 25.37 13.25 4.50
N ALA A 21 26.34 13.88 5.16
CA ALA A 21 26.35 14.11 6.59
C ALA A 21 25.43 15.25 7.05
N GLY A 22 24.80 15.99 6.14
CA GLY A 22 23.91 17.11 6.47
C GLY A 22 24.65 18.41 6.77
N HIS A 23 25.86 18.60 6.23
CA HIS A 23 26.66 19.81 6.36
C HIS A 23 26.73 20.55 5.01
N PRO A 24 25.65 21.25 4.60
CA PRO A 24 25.55 21.83 3.26
C PRO A 24 26.53 22.97 3.01
N ASP A 25 26.90 23.73 4.04
CA ASP A 25 27.83 24.86 3.90
C ASP A 25 29.27 24.37 3.66
N ASP A 26 29.69 23.33 4.39
CA ASP A 26 30.98 22.67 4.18
C ASP A 26 31.05 22.03 2.79
N ALA A 27 29.98 21.34 2.38
CA ALA A 27 29.87 20.76 1.05
C ALA A 27 29.99 21.83 -0.05
N GLU A 28 29.33 22.98 0.13
CA GLU A 28 29.40 24.08 -0.83
C GLU A 28 30.82 24.63 -1.00
N ASP A 29 31.57 24.81 0.09
CA ASP A 29 32.98 25.24 0.02
C ASP A 29 33.86 24.21 -0.69
N LEU A 30 33.70 22.94 -0.34
CA LEU A 30 34.44 21.82 -0.95
C LEU A 30 34.18 21.71 -2.45
N PHE A 31 32.92 21.79 -2.88
CA PHE A 31 32.57 21.77 -4.30
C PHE A 31 33.10 22.98 -5.07
N ARG A 32 33.13 24.16 -4.44
CA ARG A 32 33.73 25.36 -5.05
C ARG A 32 35.22 25.17 -5.28
N ARG A 33 35.94 24.69 -4.27
CA ARG A 33 37.38 24.40 -4.36
C ARG A 33 37.67 23.29 -5.36
N ALA A 34 36.84 22.24 -5.41
CA ALA A 34 36.95 21.17 -6.40
C ALA A 34 36.83 21.72 -7.83
N PHE A 35 35.86 22.60 -8.08
CA PHE A 35 35.69 23.25 -9.37
C PHE A 35 36.87 24.16 -9.75
N GLU A 36 37.34 24.98 -8.80
CA GLU A 36 38.52 25.83 -8.99
C GLU A 36 39.80 25.02 -9.26
N ALA A 37 39.90 23.84 -8.65
CA ALA A 37 40.98 22.88 -8.89
C ALA A 37 40.82 22.07 -10.20
N GLY A 38 39.74 22.28 -10.97
CA GLY A 38 39.54 21.72 -12.30
C GLY A 38 38.59 20.53 -12.40
N HIS A 39 37.82 20.21 -11.35
CA HIS A 39 36.80 19.18 -11.39
C HIS A 39 35.41 19.78 -11.68
N PRO A 40 34.87 19.64 -12.91
CA PRO A 40 33.60 20.29 -13.28
C PRO A 40 32.38 19.78 -12.50
N GLY A 41 32.48 18.59 -11.90
CA GLY A 41 31.47 18.07 -10.99
C GLY A 41 31.23 18.95 -9.76
N GLY A 42 32.23 19.72 -9.31
CA GLY A 42 32.04 20.67 -8.21
C GLY A 42 31.00 21.74 -8.57
N ALA A 43 31.11 22.34 -9.75
CA ALA A 43 30.09 23.30 -10.22
C ALA A 43 28.74 22.62 -10.48
N HIS A 44 28.69 21.36 -10.92
CA HIS A 44 27.42 20.65 -11.01
C HIS A 44 26.69 20.58 -9.66
N GLU A 45 27.41 20.17 -8.61
CA GLU A 45 26.82 20.02 -7.28
C GLU A 45 26.46 21.35 -6.63
N LEU A 46 27.22 22.42 -6.90
CA LEU A 46 26.82 23.79 -6.54
C LEU A 46 25.50 24.19 -7.19
N GLY A 47 25.28 23.80 -8.45
CA GLY A 47 24.01 24.01 -9.15
C GLY A 47 22.85 23.25 -8.48
N MET A 48 23.08 21.99 -8.09
CA MET A 48 22.08 21.19 -7.36
C MET A 48 21.72 21.80 -6.01
N LEU A 49 22.71 22.27 -5.24
CA LEU A 49 22.49 22.94 -3.96
C LEU A 49 21.69 24.25 -4.13
N ALA A 50 22.04 25.07 -5.13
CA ALA A 50 21.31 26.30 -5.43
C ALA A 50 19.85 26.02 -5.82
N SER A 51 19.60 25.03 -6.69
CA SER A 51 18.24 24.63 -7.07
C SER A 51 17.42 24.13 -5.87
N GLY A 52 18.03 23.35 -4.97
CA GLY A 52 17.38 22.91 -3.73
C GLY A 52 16.98 24.05 -2.78
N ARG A 53 17.63 25.23 -2.90
CA ARG A 53 17.28 26.46 -2.17
C ARG A 53 16.29 27.36 -2.94
N GLY A 54 15.89 26.98 -4.16
CA GLY A 54 15.05 27.80 -5.05
C GLY A 54 15.82 28.95 -5.72
N GLU A 55 17.15 28.89 -5.77
CA GLU A 55 18.01 29.89 -6.40
C GLU A 55 18.28 29.53 -7.88
N ASP A 56 17.21 29.46 -8.68
CA ASP A 56 17.24 28.93 -10.06
C ASP A 56 18.30 29.61 -10.95
N ASP A 57 18.43 30.95 -10.89
CA ASP A 57 19.41 31.68 -11.70
C ASP A 57 20.85 31.27 -11.36
N ARG A 58 21.15 31.06 -10.07
CA ARG A 58 22.48 30.61 -9.61
C ARG A 58 22.72 29.16 -10.00
N ALA A 59 21.68 28.32 -9.97
CA ALA A 59 21.78 26.94 -10.43
C ALA A 59 22.17 26.88 -11.91
N VAL A 60 21.48 27.64 -12.75
CA VAL A 60 21.76 27.73 -14.20
C VAL A 60 23.17 28.25 -14.47
N GLU A 61 23.64 29.25 -13.73
CA GLU A 61 25.01 29.76 -13.85
C GLU A 61 26.05 28.65 -13.61
N TRP A 62 25.89 27.90 -12.52
CA TRP A 62 26.80 26.82 -12.15
C TRP A 62 26.76 25.66 -13.14
N TRP A 63 25.57 25.22 -13.55
CA TRP A 63 25.43 24.18 -14.58
C TRP A 63 26.04 24.63 -15.91
N THR A 64 25.83 25.87 -16.34
CA THR A 64 26.42 26.40 -17.57
C THR A 64 27.96 26.40 -17.51
N ARG A 65 28.55 26.75 -16.36
CA ARG A 65 30.00 26.71 -16.15
C ARG A 65 30.56 25.28 -16.23
N ALA A 66 29.92 24.32 -15.57
CA ALA A 66 30.30 22.91 -15.64
C ALA A 66 30.11 22.33 -17.04
N ALA A 67 29.00 22.64 -17.71
CA ALA A 67 28.73 22.28 -19.09
C ALA A 67 29.79 22.85 -20.03
N GLY A 68 30.22 24.09 -19.83
CA GLY A 68 31.32 24.70 -20.60
C GLY A 68 32.65 23.94 -20.52
N GLN A 69 32.84 23.09 -19.51
CA GLN A 69 33.99 22.19 -19.38
C GLN A 69 33.71 20.75 -19.86
N GLY A 70 32.60 20.53 -20.56
CA GLY A 70 32.22 19.23 -21.12
C GLY A 70 31.50 18.30 -20.14
N TYR A 71 31.05 18.79 -18.98
CA TYR A 71 30.35 17.94 -18.01
C TYR A 71 28.90 17.65 -18.44
N ALA A 72 28.68 16.44 -18.95
CA ALA A 72 27.43 16.04 -19.60
C ALA A 72 26.17 16.19 -18.73
N PRO A 73 26.17 15.83 -17.42
CA PRO A 73 25.01 16.05 -16.55
C PRO A 73 24.61 17.53 -16.46
N SER A 74 25.57 18.44 -16.32
CA SER A 74 25.28 19.87 -16.28
C SER A 74 24.83 20.44 -17.62
N ALA A 75 25.32 19.89 -18.74
CA ALA A 75 24.78 20.23 -20.06
C ALA A 75 23.29 19.82 -20.16
N PHE A 76 22.90 18.68 -19.60
CA PHE A 76 21.49 18.31 -19.56
C PHE A 76 20.66 19.29 -18.70
N GLU A 77 21.11 19.63 -17.50
CA GLU A 77 20.40 20.59 -16.63
C GLU A 77 20.30 21.99 -17.25
N ALA A 78 21.38 22.48 -17.87
CA ALA A 78 21.36 23.75 -18.60
C ALA A 78 20.40 23.72 -19.80
N GLY A 79 20.30 22.59 -20.49
CA GLY A 79 19.33 22.38 -21.57
C GLY A 79 17.89 22.43 -21.06
N TYR A 80 17.61 21.77 -19.93
CA TYR A 80 16.30 21.78 -19.29
C TYR A 80 15.89 23.17 -18.81
N ALA A 81 16.82 23.91 -18.21
CA ALA A 81 16.58 25.31 -17.84
C ALA A 81 16.27 26.20 -19.04
N ALA A 82 17.02 26.04 -20.15
CA ALA A 82 16.77 26.78 -21.38
C ALA A 82 15.39 26.45 -21.99
N GLU A 83 14.98 25.19 -21.98
CA GLU A 83 13.65 24.77 -22.43
C GLU A 83 12.54 25.41 -21.60
N ARG A 84 12.66 25.40 -20.26
CA ARG A 84 11.71 26.08 -19.36
C ARG A 84 11.64 27.59 -19.58
N ALA A 85 12.74 28.21 -19.99
CA ALA A 85 12.81 29.63 -20.35
C ALA A 85 12.26 29.92 -21.77
N GLY A 86 11.89 28.88 -22.54
CA GLY A 86 11.42 29.02 -23.91
C GLY A 86 12.54 29.23 -24.95
N ASP A 87 13.81 29.12 -24.56
CA ASP A 87 14.95 29.19 -25.48
C ASP A 87 15.26 27.80 -26.05
N ARG A 88 14.47 27.41 -27.05
CA ARG A 88 14.62 26.12 -27.73
C ARG A 88 16.01 25.92 -28.33
N ALA A 89 16.60 26.95 -28.94
CA ALA A 89 17.88 26.84 -29.61
C ALA A 89 19.01 26.57 -28.61
N ALA A 90 18.97 27.22 -27.44
CA ALA A 90 19.90 26.91 -26.35
C ALA A 90 19.66 25.50 -25.79
N ALA A 91 18.41 25.09 -25.61
CA ALA A 91 18.06 23.75 -25.13
C ALA A 91 18.64 22.65 -26.06
N GLU A 92 18.38 22.74 -27.37
CA GLU A 92 18.91 21.78 -28.35
C GLU A 92 20.45 21.72 -28.35
N ARG A 93 21.12 22.88 -28.25
CA ARG A 93 22.59 22.93 -28.17
C ARG A 93 23.09 22.19 -26.95
N TRP A 94 22.52 22.46 -25.79
CA TRP A 94 22.92 21.84 -24.53
C TRP A 94 22.60 20.35 -24.48
N TYR A 95 21.44 19.93 -24.95
CA TYR A 95 21.10 18.51 -25.03
C TYR A 95 21.98 17.73 -26.00
N ARG A 96 22.39 18.34 -27.12
CA ARG A 96 23.37 17.73 -28.03
C ARG A 96 24.71 17.53 -27.34
N GLN A 97 25.17 18.53 -26.59
CA GLN A 97 26.40 18.41 -25.82
C GLN A 97 26.30 17.34 -24.71
N ALA A 98 25.15 17.24 -24.04
CA ALA A 98 24.88 16.18 -23.07
C ALA A 98 24.94 14.79 -23.74
N ALA A 99 24.35 14.64 -24.93
CA ALA A 99 24.36 13.41 -25.71
C ALA A 99 25.79 13.01 -26.14
N GLU A 100 26.59 13.96 -26.62
CA GLU A 100 28.00 13.75 -26.98
C GLU A 100 28.85 13.34 -25.77
N GLY A 101 28.52 13.87 -24.59
CA GLY A 101 29.13 13.48 -23.32
C GLY A 101 28.58 12.20 -22.69
N GLY A 102 27.70 11.46 -23.40
CA GLY A 102 27.17 10.17 -22.96
C GLY A 102 26.02 10.23 -21.96
N HIS A 103 25.43 11.41 -21.71
CA HIS A 103 24.27 11.54 -20.84
C HIS A 103 22.98 11.17 -21.59
N SER A 104 22.29 10.12 -21.15
CA SER A 104 21.12 9.55 -21.84
C SER A 104 19.91 10.49 -21.93
N GLY A 105 19.78 11.45 -21.00
CA GLY A 105 18.74 12.49 -21.03
C GLY A 105 18.89 13.48 -22.20
N GLY A 106 20.10 13.68 -22.71
CA GLY A 106 20.35 14.56 -23.87
C GLY A 106 19.61 14.09 -25.13
N PRO A 107 19.93 12.90 -25.67
CA PRO A 107 19.24 12.38 -26.85
C PRO A 107 17.76 12.06 -26.57
N LEU A 108 17.37 11.74 -25.32
CA LEU A 108 15.97 11.57 -24.96
C LEU A 108 15.18 12.87 -25.20
N ASN A 109 15.65 14.00 -24.67
CA ASN A 109 14.93 15.26 -24.83
C ASN A 109 15.04 15.80 -26.26
N LEU A 110 16.16 15.61 -26.95
CA LEU A 110 16.24 15.90 -28.39
C LEU A 110 15.18 15.10 -29.18
N GLY A 111 14.93 13.84 -28.82
CA GLY A 111 13.89 13.02 -29.44
C GLY A 111 12.50 13.62 -29.26
N VAL A 112 12.19 14.13 -28.07
CA VAL A 112 10.92 14.84 -27.79
C VAL A 112 10.82 16.11 -28.65
N LEU A 113 11.91 16.89 -28.75
CA LEU A 113 11.95 18.08 -29.58
C LEU A 113 11.70 17.74 -31.06
N ALA A 114 12.28 16.66 -31.57
CA ALA A 114 12.06 16.18 -32.94
C ALA A 114 10.62 15.68 -33.16
N GLU A 115 10.02 14.97 -32.20
CA GLU A 115 8.60 14.59 -32.27
C GLU A 115 7.68 15.81 -32.38
N ASN A 116 7.94 16.85 -31.58
CA ASN A 116 7.15 18.08 -31.60
C ASN A 116 7.25 18.81 -32.96
N ASP A 117 8.38 18.67 -33.66
CA ASP A 117 8.57 19.18 -35.02
C ASP A 117 7.94 18.27 -36.09
N GLY A 118 7.40 17.12 -35.70
CA GLY A 118 6.83 16.11 -36.60
C GLY A 118 7.89 15.23 -37.28
N ASP A 119 9.16 15.34 -36.90
CA ASP A 119 10.24 14.51 -37.45
C ASP A 119 10.34 13.18 -36.68
N ARG A 120 9.47 12.27 -37.07
CA ARG A 120 9.36 10.93 -36.47
C ARG A 120 10.62 10.09 -36.67
N GLU A 121 11.30 10.20 -37.81
CA GLU A 121 12.49 9.38 -38.09
C GLU A 121 13.66 9.81 -37.20
N GLU A 122 13.86 11.13 -37.07
CA GLU A 122 14.88 11.69 -36.19
C GLU A 122 14.58 11.39 -34.72
N ALA A 123 13.32 11.50 -34.29
CA ALA A 123 12.90 11.12 -32.96
C ALA A 123 13.26 9.66 -32.64
N ILE A 124 12.95 8.71 -33.53
CA ILE A 124 13.31 7.29 -33.35
C ILE A 124 14.83 7.11 -33.26
N ARG A 125 15.61 7.82 -34.10
CA ARG A 125 17.07 7.76 -34.06
C ARG A 125 17.62 8.23 -32.71
N LEU A 126 17.13 9.36 -32.22
CA LEU A 126 17.54 9.95 -30.95
C LEU A 126 17.12 9.09 -29.76
N TYR A 127 15.91 8.54 -29.77
CA TYR A 127 15.49 7.61 -28.71
C TYR A 127 16.29 6.31 -28.71
N ARG A 128 16.70 5.78 -29.86
CA ARG A 128 17.60 4.62 -29.89
C ARG A 128 18.94 4.94 -29.24
N GLN A 129 19.51 6.10 -29.55
CA GLN A 129 20.73 6.57 -28.90
C GLN A 129 20.53 6.70 -27.37
N ALA A 130 19.39 7.26 -26.92
CA ALA A 130 19.07 7.36 -25.50
C ALA A 130 18.93 5.98 -24.83
N TRP A 131 18.27 5.03 -25.50
CA TRP A 131 18.12 3.65 -25.02
C TRP A 131 19.47 2.94 -24.85
N ASP A 132 20.37 3.10 -25.82
CA ASP A 132 21.72 2.51 -25.79
C ASP A 132 22.59 3.13 -24.67
N LEU A 133 22.31 4.39 -24.30
CA LEU A 133 22.90 5.07 -23.15
C LEU A 133 22.17 4.77 -21.82
N GLY A 134 21.14 3.93 -21.82
CA GLY A 134 20.44 3.48 -20.60
C GLY A 134 19.19 4.28 -20.20
N ALA A 135 18.63 5.13 -21.07
CA ALA A 135 17.32 5.74 -20.81
C ALA A 135 16.18 4.76 -21.15
N ASP A 136 15.69 4.03 -20.15
CA ASP A 136 14.65 3.00 -20.34
C ASP A 136 13.31 3.56 -20.87
N GLN A 137 12.99 4.81 -20.57
CA GLN A 137 11.82 5.51 -21.11
C GLN A 137 11.86 5.66 -22.64
N ALA A 138 13.05 5.64 -23.25
CA ALA A 138 13.19 5.77 -24.69
C ALA A 138 12.57 4.59 -25.44
N GLY A 139 12.65 3.36 -24.90
CA GLY A 139 12.05 2.18 -25.51
C GLY A 139 10.53 2.28 -25.58
N PHE A 140 9.90 2.83 -24.53
CA PHE A 140 8.47 3.15 -24.54
C PHE A 140 8.11 4.16 -25.62
N ASN A 141 8.87 5.25 -25.76
CA ASN A 141 8.62 6.27 -26.77
C ASN A 141 8.77 5.72 -28.20
N ILE A 142 9.77 4.88 -28.45
CA ILE A 142 9.94 4.21 -29.75
C ILE A 142 8.76 3.28 -30.02
N GLY A 143 8.34 2.49 -29.04
CA GLY A 143 7.16 1.62 -29.15
C GLY A 143 5.90 2.40 -29.53
N ARG A 144 5.63 3.53 -28.85
CA ARG A 144 4.51 4.42 -29.13
C ARG A 144 4.56 5.01 -30.54
N LEU A 145 5.74 5.44 -30.99
CA LEU A 145 5.89 5.94 -32.34
C LEU A 145 5.53 4.84 -33.34
N TYR A 146 6.09 3.63 -33.22
CA TYR A 146 5.79 2.52 -34.12
C TYR A 146 4.32 2.11 -34.11
N ASP A 147 3.70 2.02 -32.94
CA ASP A 147 2.30 1.66 -32.74
C ASP A 147 1.34 2.58 -33.50
N ASN A 148 1.49 3.90 -33.30
CA ASN A 148 0.66 4.92 -33.97
C ASN A 148 -0.85 4.65 -33.84
N ASP A 149 -1.32 4.46 -32.60
CA ASP A 149 -2.70 4.13 -32.24
C ASP A 149 -3.25 2.90 -32.99
N GLY A 150 -2.46 1.81 -33.03
CA GLY A 150 -2.84 0.55 -33.68
C GLY A 150 -2.71 0.55 -35.21
N LYS A 151 -2.22 1.63 -35.83
CA LYS A 151 -2.19 1.79 -37.31
C LYS A 151 -0.80 1.70 -37.93
N GLY A 152 0.25 1.63 -37.12
CA GLY A 152 1.63 1.62 -37.57
C GLY A 152 2.22 0.22 -37.69
N ASP A 153 3.52 0.11 -37.43
CA ASP A 153 4.27 -1.15 -37.46
C ASP A 153 4.15 -1.84 -36.09
N LEU A 154 3.14 -2.69 -35.96
CA LEU A 154 2.86 -3.39 -34.71
C LEU A 154 3.95 -4.40 -34.32
N ASP A 155 4.70 -4.96 -35.28
CA ASP A 155 5.82 -5.86 -34.98
C ASP A 155 6.97 -5.09 -34.31
N ALA A 156 7.29 -3.91 -34.84
CA ALA A 156 8.28 -3.02 -34.24
C ALA A 156 7.79 -2.47 -32.88
N ALA A 157 6.51 -2.10 -32.78
CA ALA A 157 5.93 -1.64 -31.52
C ALA A 157 6.01 -2.69 -30.43
N GLU A 158 5.58 -3.94 -30.73
CA GLU A 158 5.67 -5.08 -29.82
C GLU A 158 7.11 -5.29 -29.36
N THR A 159 8.08 -5.30 -30.29
CA THR A 159 9.49 -5.46 -29.96
C THR A 159 10.00 -4.43 -28.95
N TRP A 160 9.68 -3.15 -29.16
CA TRP A 160 10.16 -2.07 -28.30
C TRP A 160 9.44 -2.01 -26.96
N TYR A 161 8.12 -2.22 -26.94
CA TYR A 161 7.39 -2.29 -25.69
C TYR A 161 7.80 -3.49 -24.84
N SER A 162 8.03 -4.67 -25.43
CA SER A 162 8.55 -5.84 -24.69
C SER A 162 9.90 -5.54 -24.04
N ARG A 163 10.85 -4.96 -24.78
CA ARG A 163 12.17 -4.58 -24.22
C ARG A 163 12.05 -3.59 -23.07
N ALA A 164 11.21 -2.57 -23.20
CA ALA A 164 10.99 -1.59 -22.13
C ALA A 164 10.30 -2.23 -20.90
N ALA A 165 9.33 -3.14 -21.12
CA ALA A 165 8.67 -3.89 -20.04
C ALA A 165 9.63 -4.83 -19.29
N GLU A 166 10.57 -5.47 -19.99
CA GLU A 166 11.65 -6.27 -19.40
C GLU A 166 12.56 -5.44 -18.47
N ARG A 167 12.75 -4.16 -18.80
CA ARG A 167 13.46 -3.18 -17.95
C ARG A 167 12.58 -2.52 -16.88
N GLY A 168 11.36 -3.01 -16.67
CA GLY A 168 10.47 -2.56 -15.60
C GLY A 168 9.57 -1.38 -15.95
N ASN A 169 9.45 -1.00 -17.23
CA ASN A 169 8.51 0.03 -17.64
C ASN A 169 7.06 -0.50 -17.67
N GLY A 170 6.28 -0.17 -16.63
CA GLY A 170 4.88 -0.60 -16.51
C GLY A 170 3.95 -0.01 -17.59
N GLY A 171 4.24 1.19 -18.11
CA GLY A 171 3.51 1.79 -19.22
C GLY A 171 3.73 1.05 -20.54
N ALA A 172 4.96 0.59 -20.78
CA ALA A 172 5.29 -0.24 -21.94
C ALA A 172 4.61 -1.61 -21.87
N ALA A 173 4.62 -2.27 -20.70
CA ALA A 173 3.88 -3.52 -20.50
C ALA A 173 2.38 -3.33 -20.72
N PHE A 174 1.81 -2.19 -20.31
CA PHE A 174 0.40 -1.89 -20.52
C PHE A 174 0.06 -1.70 -22.01
N ASN A 175 0.88 -0.92 -22.74
CA ASN A 175 0.67 -0.69 -24.16
C ASN A 175 0.95 -1.91 -25.03
N LEU A 176 1.90 -2.77 -24.62
CA LEU A 176 2.11 -4.07 -25.24
C LEU A 176 0.82 -4.90 -25.26
N GLY A 177 -0.02 -4.79 -24.22
CA GLY A 177 -1.31 -5.46 -24.18
C GLY A 177 -2.25 -5.04 -25.31
N PHE A 178 -2.34 -3.73 -25.60
CA PHE A 178 -3.14 -3.24 -26.73
C PHE A 178 -2.55 -3.66 -28.08
N VAL A 179 -1.23 -3.58 -28.25
CA VAL A 179 -0.58 -4.05 -29.49
C VAL A 179 -0.88 -5.53 -29.74
N ARG A 180 -0.84 -6.37 -28.71
CA ARG A 180 -1.19 -7.79 -28.83
C ARG A 180 -2.69 -8.01 -29.09
N GLU A 181 -3.55 -7.16 -28.52
CA GLU A 181 -4.99 -7.17 -28.82
C GLU A 181 -5.28 -6.86 -30.29
N ASP A 182 -4.69 -5.81 -30.84
CA ASP A 182 -4.84 -5.40 -32.25
C ASP A 182 -4.35 -6.48 -33.21
N ARG A 183 -3.43 -7.33 -32.75
CA ARG A 183 -2.92 -8.51 -33.47
C ARG A 183 -3.77 -9.77 -33.27
N GLY A 184 -4.82 -9.71 -32.45
CA GLY A 184 -5.68 -10.84 -32.12
C GLY A 184 -5.11 -11.82 -31.10
N ASP A 185 -4.01 -11.49 -30.42
CA ASP A 185 -3.41 -12.31 -29.36
C ASP A 185 -3.94 -11.93 -27.97
N ARG A 186 -5.09 -12.50 -27.61
CA ARG A 186 -5.68 -12.29 -26.28
C ARG A 186 -4.81 -12.85 -25.15
N ALA A 187 -4.15 -13.98 -25.36
CA ALA A 187 -3.35 -14.61 -24.31
C ALA A 187 -2.15 -13.73 -23.94
N GLY A 188 -1.44 -13.25 -24.96
CA GLY A 188 -0.33 -12.32 -24.77
C GLY A 188 -0.78 -10.95 -24.27
N LYS A 189 -1.98 -10.45 -24.63
CA LYS A 189 -2.57 -9.24 -24.03
C LYS A 189 -2.68 -9.37 -22.51
N LEU A 190 -3.29 -10.47 -22.04
CA LEU A 190 -3.50 -10.71 -20.61
C LEU A 190 -2.16 -10.87 -19.87
N GLU A 191 -1.17 -11.52 -20.47
CA GLU A 191 0.18 -11.61 -19.92
C GLU A 191 0.82 -10.22 -19.76
N ALA A 192 0.75 -9.38 -20.80
CA ALA A 192 1.32 -8.04 -20.79
C ALA A 192 0.65 -7.14 -19.73
N TRP A 193 -0.68 -7.18 -19.61
CA TRP A 193 -1.39 -6.44 -18.57
C TRP A 193 -1.15 -6.99 -17.16
N ARG A 194 -0.97 -8.30 -16.96
CA ARG A 194 -0.54 -8.84 -15.65
C ARG A 194 0.82 -8.29 -15.26
N ARG A 195 1.77 -8.29 -16.20
CA ARG A 195 3.09 -7.69 -15.99
C ARG A 195 3.00 -6.19 -15.68
N ALA A 196 2.14 -5.46 -16.38
CA ALA A 196 1.89 -4.06 -16.09
C ALA A 196 1.35 -3.84 -14.68
N ALA A 197 0.45 -4.69 -14.20
CA ALA A 197 -0.08 -4.62 -12.83
C ALA A 197 0.98 -4.96 -11.77
N GLU A 198 1.87 -5.92 -12.02
CA GLU A 198 3.04 -6.19 -11.16
C GLU A 198 3.98 -4.98 -11.10
N LEU A 199 4.17 -4.29 -12.23
CA LEU A 199 4.92 -3.04 -12.35
C LEU A 199 4.11 -1.81 -11.89
N ARG A 200 3.01 -2.02 -11.15
CA ARG A 200 2.19 -0.97 -10.52
C ARG A 200 1.57 0.03 -11.52
N HIS A 201 1.32 -0.38 -12.76
CA HIS A 201 0.60 0.46 -13.72
C HIS A 201 -0.85 0.67 -13.25
N PRO A 202 -1.32 1.93 -13.10
CA PRO A 202 -2.54 2.25 -12.36
C PRO A 202 -3.84 1.76 -13.01
N ARG A 203 -3.81 1.43 -14.31
CA ARG A 203 -5.00 0.95 -15.03
C ARG A 203 -5.00 -0.54 -15.33
N ALA A 204 -3.88 -1.23 -15.13
CA ALA A 204 -3.72 -2.60 -15.61
C ALA A 204 -4.68 -3.58 -14.91
N ALA A 205 -4.80 -3.49 -13.59
CA ALA A 205 -5.73 -4.32 -12.83
C ALA A 205 -7.20 -4.08 -13.22
N LEU A 206 -7.60 -2.82 -13.45
CA LEU A 206 -8.94 -2.50 -13.94
C LEU A 206 -9.19 -3.15 -15.32
N CYS A 207 -8.26 -3.01 -16.26
CA CYS A 207 -8.39 -3.59 -17.61
C CYS A 207 -8.48 -5.12 -17.58
N LEU A 208 -7.68 -5.79 -16.76
CA LEU A 208 -7.79 -7.24 -16.53
C LEU A 208 -9.17 -7.60 -15.98
N GLY A 209 -9.64 -6.89 -14.95
CA GLY A 209 -10.94 -7.11 -14.35
C GLY A 209 -12.10 -6.96 -15.36
N VAL A 210 -12.03 -5.96 -16.24
CA VAL A 210 -13.02 -5.77 -17.30
C VAL A 210 -12.96 -6.90 -18.33
N ASP A 211 -11.78 -7.30 -18.80
CA ASP A 211 -11.64 -8.36 -19.80
C ASP A 211 -12.19 -9.70 -19.31
N PHE A 212 -11.90 -10.06 -18.05
CA PHE A 212 -12.44 -11.29 -17.44
C PHE A 212 -13.96 -11.22 -17.24
N ALA A 213 -14.50 -10.07 -16.83
CA ALA A 213 -15.95 -9.89 -16.69
C ALA A 213 -16.67 -10.05 -18.03
N GLU A 214 -16.14 -9.48 -19.11
CA GLU A 214 -16.68 -9.62 -20.46
C GLU A 214 -16.54 -11.06 -20.99
N ALA A 215 -15.55 -11.82 -20.52
CA ALA A 215 -15.41 -13.24 -20.79
C ALA A 215 -16.42 -14.13 -20.04
N GLY A 216 -17.12 -13.58 -19.04
CA GLY A 216 -17.96 -14.33 -18.10
C GLY A 216 -17.19 -14.99 -16.96
N ASP A 217 -15.88 -14.74 -16.81
CA ASP A 217 -15.07 -15.19 -15.67
C ASP A 217 -15.14 -14.13 -14.55
N GLU A 218 -16.29 -14.09 -13.89
CA GLU A 218 -16.56 -13.06 -12.88
C GLU A 218 -15.67 -13.20 -11.64
N ASP A 219 -15.24 -14.40 -11.25
CA ASP A 219 -14.42 -14.59 -10.04
C ASP A 219 -13.02 -14.02 -10.25
N THR A 220 -12.39 -14.30 -11.40
CA THR A 220 -11.12 -13.67 -11.76
C THR A 220 -11.29 -12.16 -11.95
N ALA A 221 -12.42 -11.72 -12.51
CA ALA A 221 -12.73 -10.30 -12.63
C ALA A 221 -12.78 -9.61 -11.26
N VAL A 222 -13.50 -10.18 -10.30
CA VAL A 222 -13.61 -9.66 -8.93
C VAL A 222 -12.23 -9.52 -8.30
N ALA A 223 -11.36 -10.52 -8.42
CA ALA A 223 -10.00 -10.45 -7.87
C ALA A 223 -9.21 -9.24 -8.42
N TRP A 224 -9.22 -9.03 -9.74
CA TRP A 224 -8.51 -7.91 -10.37
C TRP A 224 -9.15 -6.54 -10.09
N LEU A 225 -10.48 -6.46 -10.09
CA LEU A 225 -11.18 -5.22 -9.75
C LEU A 225 -10.95 -4.84 -8.29
N ARG A 226 -10.96 -5.80 -7.35
CA ARG A 226 -10.61 -5.57 -5.94
C ARG A 226 -9.23 -4.95 -5.82
N ARG A 227 -8.24 -5.52 -6.50
CA ARG A 227 -6.88 -5.00 -6.55
C ARG A 227 -6.83 -3.57 -7.09
N ALA A 228 -7.58 -3.25 -8.16
CA ALA A 228 -7.66 -1.90 -8.71
C ALA A 228 -8.29 -0.89 -7.73
N VAL A 229 -9.26 -1.30 -6.90
CA VAL A 229 -9.79 -0.44 -5.85
C VAL A 229 -8.77 -0.25 -4.73
N LEU A 230 -8.17 -1.33 -4.24
CA LEU A 230 -7.29 -1.32 -3.07
C LEU A 230 -5.94 -0.65 -3.33
N GLU A 231 -5.36 -0.80 -4.52
CA GLU A 231 -4.02 -0.27 -4.81
C GLU A 231 -4.03 1.18 -5.28
N VAL A 232 -5.07 1.61 -5.99
CA VAL A 232 -5.11 2.93 -6.65
C VAL A 232 -6.44 3.68 -6.50
N GLY A 233 -7.41 3.16 -5.75
CA GLY A 233 -8.68 3.84 -5.51
C GLY A 233 -9.58 3.94 -6.75
N SER A 234 -9.60 2.92 -7.62
CA SER A 234 -10.38 2.99 -8.87
C SER A 234 -11.90 2.95 -8.61
N GLU A 235 -12.57 4.11 -8.73
CA GLU A 235 -14.04 4.22 -8.67
C GLU A 235 -14.75 3.34 -9.71
N ASN A 236 -14.19 3.25 -10.92
CA ASN A 236 -14.73 2.39 -11.97
C ASN A 236 -14.72 0.91 -11.56
N ALA A 237 -13.62 0.45 -10.95
CA ALA A 237 -13.55 -0.92 -10.45
C ALA A 237 -14.55 -1.16 -9.31
N SER A 238 -14.70 -0.21 -8.39
CA SER A 238 -15.68 -0.28 -7.30
C SER A 238 -17.13 -0.35 -7.83
N HIS A 239 -17.48 0.45 -8.84
CA HIS A 239 -18.79 0.37 -9.49
C HIS A 239 -19.04 -0.97 -10.18
N ARG A 240 -18.03 -1.53 -10.84
CA ARG A 240 -18.14 -2.84 -11.49
C ARG A 240 -18.29 -3.97 -10.47
N LEU A 241 -17.55 -3.92 -9.37
CA LEU A 241 -17.74 -4.86 -8.25
C LEU A 241 -19.17 -4.77 -7.71
N ARG A 242 -19.68 -3.56 -7.45
CA ARG A 242 -21.07 -3.37 -7.03
C ARG A 242 -22.05 -4.06 -7.99
N ASP A 243 -21.85 -3.90 -9.30
CA ASP A 243 -22.76 -4.43 -10.31
C ASP A 243 -22.66 -5.96 -10.41
N ILE A 244 -21.46 -6.55 -10.31
CA ILE A 244 -21.26 -8.00 -10.24
C ILE A 244 -21.94 -8.58 -9.00
N HIS A 245 -21.69 -8.02 -7.82
CA HIS A 245 -22.32 -8.47 -6.57
C HIS A 245 -23.86 -8.36 -6.64
N ARG A 246 -24.39 -7.28 -7.23
CA ARG A 246 -25.83 -7.12 -7.47
C ARG A 246 -26.38 -8.20 -8.40
N GLY A 247 -25.68 -8.51 -9.48
CA GLY A 247 -26.04 -9.59 -10.41
C GLY A 247 -26.10 -10.97 -9.74
N ARG A 248 -25.22 -11.22 -8.76
CA ARG A 248 -25.20 -12.43 -7.93
C ARG A 248 -26.30 -12.47 -6.86
N GLY A 249 -27.09 -11.41 -6.71
CA GLY A 249 -28.06 -11.27 -5.62
C GLY A 249 -27.42 -10.94 -4.25
N ASP A 250 -26.12 -10.62 -4.22
CA ASP A 250 -25.41 -10.18 -3.03
C ASP A 250 -25.60 -8.68 -2.82
N GLY A 251 -26.72 -8.32 -2.21
CA GLY A 251 -27.04 -6.92 -1.89
C GLY A 251 -26.06 -6.29 -0.89
N ARG A 252 -25.44 -7.07 0.00
CA ARG A 252 -24.48 -6.56 0.99
C ARG A 252 -23.16 -6.23 0.34
N GLY A 253 -22.57 -7.15 -0.44
CA GLY A 253 -21.36 -6.88 -1.20
C GLY A 253 -21.55 -5.73 -2.19
N ALA A 254 -22.73 -5.64 -2.83
CA ALA A 254 -23.04 -4.52 -3.70
C ALA A 254 -23.03 -3.18 -2.96
N ARG A 255 -23.66 -3.12 -1.77
CA ARG A 255 -23.64 -1.92 -0.92
C ARG A 255 -22.22 -1.57 -0.46
N PHE A 256 -21.46 -2.55 0.03
CA PHE A 256 -20.08 -2.37 0.47
C PHE A 256 -19.22 -1.74 -0.63
N TRP A 257 -19.21 -2.33 -1.82
CA TRP A 257 -18.41 -1.80 -2.93
C TRP A 257 -18.90 -0.45 -3.44
N SER A 258 -20.18 -0.11 -3.27
CA SER A 258 -20.70 1.22 -3.61
C SER A 258 -20.25 2.32 -2.63
N GLU A 259 -19.92 1.94 -1.39
CA GLU A 259 -19.57 2.86 -0.30
C GLU A 259 -18.05 2.90 -0.03
N PHE A 260 -17.29 1.93 -0.55
CA PHE A 260 -15.89 1.69 -0.18
C PHE A 260 -14.98 2.93 -0.26
N LEU A 261 -15.13 3.74 -1.31
CA LEU A 261 -14.33 4.95 -1.51
C LEU A 261 -14.99 6.23 -0.99
N THR A 262 -16.24 6.16 -0.53
CA THR A 262 -17.06 7.33 -0.20
C THR A 262 -17.55 7.36 1.26
N GLY A 263 -17.17 6.37 2.07
CA GLY A 263 -17.57 6.25 3.46
C GLY A 263 -18.42 5.01 3.70
N LEU A 264 -17.82 4.00 4.33
CA LEU A 264 -18.47 2.74 4.66
C LEU A 264 -19.54 2.93 5.75
N SER A 265 -20.65 2.24 5.56
CA SER A 265 -21.68 2.05 6.59
C SER A 265 -21.95 0.58 6.93
N VAL A 266 -21.28 -0.32 6.21
CA VAL A 266 -21.30 -1.78 6.37
C VAL A 266 -19.90 -2.34 6.16
N TYR A 267 -19.63 -3.51 6.74
CA TYR A 267 -18.45 -4.29 6.40
C TYR A 267 -18.74 -5.20 5.19
N SER A 268 -17.68 -5.71 4.58
CA SER A 268 -17.75 -6.75 3.56
C SER A 268 -18.35 -8.03 4.15
N PRO A 269 -19.08 -8.83 3.35
CA PRO A 269 -19.56 -10.14 3.79
C PRO A 269 -18.44 -11.02 4.36
N GLU A 270 -17.24 -10.95 3.79
CA GLU A 270 -16.06 -11.69 4.21
C GLU A 270 -15.54 -11.22 5.57
N PHE A 271 -15.49 -9.91 5.82
CA PHE A 271 -15.12 -9.37 7.13
C PHE A 271 -16.16 -9.71 8.21
N GLU A 272 -17.46 -9.60 7.92
CA GLU A 272 -18.51 -9.98 8.89
C GLU A 272 -18.43 -11.46 9.23
N ALA A 273 -18.21 -12.32 8.23
CA ALA A 273 -18.01 -13.75 8.39
C ALA A 273 -16.81 -14.07 9.30
N PHE A 274 -15.67 -13.42 9.06
CA PHE A 274 -14.46 -13.59 9.86
C PHE A 274 -14.64 -13.06 11.29
N GLY A 275 -15.12 -11.83 11.42
CA GLY A 275 -15.34 -11.16 12.69
C GLY A 275 -16.34 -11.91 13.55
N ALA A 276 -17.45 -12.39 12.99
CA ALA A 276 -18.41 -13.23 13.70
C ALA A 276 -17.72 -14.41 14.38
N TYR A 277 -16.91 -15.17 13.65
CA TYR A 277 -16.21 -16.33 14.20
C TYR A 277 -15.24 -15.97 15.34
N GLY A 278 -14.39 -14.95 15.18
CA GLY A 278 -13.38 -14.60 16.18
C GLY A 278 -13.87 -13.73 17.34
N SER A 279 -14.99 -13.04 17.17
CA SER A 279 -15.42 -11.92 18.03
C SER A 279 -15.64 -12.28 19.49
N ALA A 280 -16.34 -13.37 19.80
CA ALA A 280 -16.65 -13.73 21.18
C ALA A 280 -15.39 -14.06 21.98
N ALA A 281 -14.47 -14.83 21.41
CA ALA A 281 -13.18 -15.11 22.04
C ALA A 281 -12.34 -13.82 22.21
N ALA A 282 -12.39 -12.91 21.23
CA ALA A 282 -11.70 -11.63 21.32
C ALA A 282 -12.31 -10.67 22.37
N ILE A 283 -13.64 -10.62 22.51
CA ILE A 283 -14.34 -9.86 23.55
C ILE A 283 -14.02 -10.41 24.94
N HIS A 284 -13.99 -11.73 25.09
CA HIS A 284 -13.61 -12.34 26.36
C HIS A 284 -12.16 -11.98 26.76
N ARG A 285 -11.23 -12.09 25.80
CA ARG A 285 -9.85 -11.65 25.96
C ARG A 285 -9.76 -10.18 26.35
N GLN A 286 -10.54 -9.33 25.69
CA GLN A 286 -10.63 -7.90 25.99
C GLN A 286 -11.09 -7.63 27.43
N ASP A 287 -12.11 -8.34 27.92
CA ASP A 287 -12.61 -8.17 29.30
C ASP A 287 -11.57 -8.57 30.35
N VAL A 288 -10.81 -9.64 30.08
CA VAL A 288 -9.72 -10.09 30.95
C VAL A 288 -8.56 -9.10 30.91
N LEU A 289 -8.21 -8.60 29.73
CA LEU A 289 -7.17 -7.60 29.54
C LEU A 289 -7.49 -6.30 30.27
N ILE A 290 -8.68 -5.72 30.08
CA ILE A 290 -9.08 -4.46 30.72
C ILE A 290 -8.99 -4.55 32.25
N LYS A 291 -9.35 -5.70 32.84
CA LYS A 291 -9.21 -5.90 34.30
C LYS A 291 -7.76 -5.99 34.76
N ALA A 292 -6.86 -6.47 33.89
CA ALA A 292 -5.43 -6.61 34.18
C ALA A 292 -4.64 -5.32 33.94
N LEU A 293 -5.11 -4.49 33.00
CA LEU A 293 -4.58 -3.15 32.74
C LEU A 293 -5.12 -2.22 33.84
N GLY A 294 -4.23 -1.74 34.71
CA GLY A 294 -4.61 -0.73 35.70
C GLY A 294 -4.94 0.62 35.04
N ASP A 295 -5.68 1.47 35.74
CA ASP A 295 -5.97 2.84 35.30
C ASP A 295 -4.69 3.69 35.33
N GLY A 296 -4.46 4.50 34.30
CA GLY A 296 -3.34 5.43 34.28
C GLY A 296 -3.05 6.03 32.92
N TYR A 297 -2.09 6.96 32.90
CA TYR A 297 -1.52 7.47 31.65
C TYR A 297 -0.82 6.34 30.90
N THR A 298 -1.09 6.22 29.60
CA THR A 298 -0.45 5.26 28.72
C THR A 298 0.74 5.92 28.02
N SER A 299 1.93 5.35 28.20
CA SER A 299 3.12 5.63 27.40
C SER A 299 3.54 4.38 26.63
N PHE A 300 4.23 4.53 25.52
CA PHE A 300 4.67 3.39 24.70
C PHE A 300 6.00 3.69 24.01
N ASP A 301 6.74 2.63 23.73
CA ASP A 301 7.97 2.64 22.93
C ASP A 301 7.79 1.58 21.83
N LEU A 302 7.72 2.02 20.58
CA LEU A 302 7.45 1.14 19.44
C LEU A 302 8.69 0.36 18.99
N ASP A 303 9.88 0.87 19.28
CA ASP A 303 11.13 0.19 18.92
C ASP A 303 11.40 -0.94 19.90
N GLU A 304 11.20 -0.69 21.19
CA GLU A 304 11.29 -1.70 22.26
C GLU A 304 10.03 -2.57 22.38
N ARG A 305 8.98 -2.24 21.63
CA ARG A 305 7.65 -2.90 21.67
C ARG A 305 7.09 -2.98 23.08
N THR A 306 7.12 -1.86 23.80
CA THR A 306 6.61 -1.75 25.17
C THR A 306 5.48 -0.75 25.33
N LEU A 307 4.61 -1.02 26.30
CA LEU A 307 3.50 -0.15 26.69
C LEU A 307 3.40 -0.11 28.20
N SER A 308 3.43 1.09 28.78
CA SER A 308 3.30 1.30 30.20
C SER A 308 1.96 1.96 30.53
N THR A 309 1.21 1.35 31.45
CA THR A 309 -0.03 1.90 32.01
C THR A 309 -0.28 1.31 33.40
N GLY A 310 -0.99 2.04 34.26
CA GLY A 310 -1.29 1.57 35.62
C GLY A 310 -0.05 1.23 36.46
N GLY A 311 1.08 1.89 36.19
CA GLY A 311 2.36 1.64 36.88
C GLY A 311 3.08 0.34 36.49
N ARG A 312 2.62 -0.36 35.45
CA ARG A 312 3.25 -1.57 34.90
C ARG A 312 3.72 -1.32 33.48
N THR A 313 4.73 -2.07 33.04
CA THR A 313 5.21 -2.10 31.67
C THR A 313 4.95 -3.48 31.09
N PHE A 314 4.36 -3.51 29.90
CA PHE A 314 4.05 -4.69 29.12
C PHE A 314 4.91 -4.70 27.86
N HIS A 315 5.28 -5.88 27.39
CA HIS A 315 6.08 -6.17 26.21
C HIS A 315 5.20 -6.83 25.13
N GLY A 316 5.80 -7.13 23.97
CA GLY A 316 5.09 -7.80 22.88
C GLY A 316 4.05 -6.92 22.19
N VAL A 317 4.18 -5.60 22.34
CA VAL A 317 3.24 -4.63 21.76
C VAL A 317 3.30 -4.69 20.24
N THR A 318 2.12 -4.67 19.63
CA THR A 318 1.94 -4.44 18.21
C THR A 318 1.09 -3.19 18.02
N PHE A 319 1.60 -2.18 17.32
CA PHE A 319 0.82 -0.99 17.02
C PHE A 319 -0.06 -1.27 15.80
N LEU A 320 -1.37 -1.38 16.00
CA LEU A 320 -2.31 -1.75 14.95
C LEU A 320 -2.58 -0.59 14.00
N GLY A 321 -2.84 0.59 14.56
CA GLY A 321 -3.23 1.76 13.78
C GLY A 321 -3.89 2.83 14.62
N SER A 322 -4.51 3.77 13.92
CA SER A 322 -5.10 4.96 14.51
C SER A 322 -6.48 5.25 13.93
N TYR A 323 -7.33 5.87 14.74
CA TYR A 323 -8.63 6.38 14.32
C TYR A 323 -8.71 7.89 14.58
N SER A 324 -9.17 8.64 13.59
CA SER A 324 -9.42 10.09 13.71
C SER A 324 -10.87 10.35 14.08
N HIS A 325 -11.12 11.02 15.21
CA HIS A 325 -12.46 11.46 15.60
C HIS A 325 -12.97 12.65 14.77
N VAL A 326 -12.06 13.35 14.09
CA VAL A 326 -12.39 14.50 13.24
C VAL A 326 -12.87 14.02 11.87
N SER A 327 -12.03 13.25 11.17
CA SER A 327 -12.37 12.74 9.83
C SER A 327 -13.12 11.41 9.84
N ARG A 328 -13.26 10.76 11.01
CA ARG A 328 -13.94 9.46 11.17
C ARG A 328 -13.32 8.35 10.33
N THR A 329 -12.01 8.42 10.16
CA THR A 329 -11.23 7.48 9.35
C THR A 329 -10.42 6.56 10.25
N TRP A 330 -10.37 5.29 9.89
CA TRP A 330 -9.39 4.33 10.39
C TRP A 330 -8.18 4.33 9.46
N LYS A 331 -6.99 4.24 10.04
CA LYS A 331 -5.73 4.11 9.31
C LYS A 331 -4.86 3.05 9.95
N TRP A 332 -4.53 2.01 9.20
CA TRP A 332 -3.61 0.97 9.65
C TRP A 332 -2.19 1.53 9.79
N ALA A 333 -1.40 0.99 10.72
CA ALA A 333 -0.06 1.50 10.97
C ALA A 333 0.86 1.35 9.74
N TRP A 334 0.69 0.30 8.93
CA TRP A 334 1.47 0.09 7.70
C TRP A 334 1.22 1.15 6.63
N ASP A 335 0.14 1.93 6.71
CA ASP A 335 -0.16 2.98 5.75
C ASP A 335 0.24 4.37 6.27
N ASN A 336 0.72 4.46 7.51
CA ASN A 336 1.13 5.72 8.11
C ASN A 336 2.58 6.02 7.74
N PRO A 337 2.85 7.09 6.95
CA PRO A 337 4.18 7.40 6.44
C PRO A 337 5.19 7.81 7.53
N HIS A 338 4.72 8.08 8.75
CA HIS A 338 5.58 8.42 9.87
C HIS A 338 6.25 7.22 10.53
N PHE A 339 5.86 5.99 10.17
CA PHE A 339 6.48 4.78 10.71
C PHE A 339 7.28 4.05 9.64
N GLU A 340 8.48 3.63 10.02
CA GLU A 340 9.29 2.75 9.19
C GLU A 340 8.58 1.40 9.03
N GLN A 341 8.48 0.90 7.79
CA GLN A 341 7.77 -0.34 7.49
C GLN A 341 8.39 -1.57 8.16
N ASP A 342 9.66 -1.48 8.53
CA ASP A 342 10.41 -2.51 9.23
C ASP A 342 10.43 -2.32 10.75
N SER A 343 9.66 -1.36 11.29
CA SER A 343 9.56 -1.14 12.73
C SER A 343 9.10 -2.41 13.46
N PRO A 344 9.77 -2.83 14.55
CA PRO A 344 9.43 -4.04 15.28
C PRO A 344 7.96 -4.12 15.72
N ALA A 345 7.35 -2.99 16.10
CA ALA A 345 5.94 -2.94 16.53
C ALA A 345 4.91 -3.10 15.40
N ILE A 346 5.31 -2.98 14.13
CA ILE A 346 4.42 -3.07 12.96
C ILE A 346 4.64 -4.39 12.20
N ALA A 347 5.81 -5.03 12.36
CA ALA A 347 6.14 -6.30 11.70
C ALA A 347 5.03 -7.38 11.82
N PRO A 348 4.36 -7.59 12.97
CA PRO A 348 3.28 -8.57 13.08
C PRO A 348 2.07 -8.28 12.19
N LEU A 349 1.86 -7.03 11.75
CA LEU A 349 0.74 -6.68 10.87
C LEU A 349 0.82 -7.33 9.48
N ARG A 350 1.97 -7.89 9.09
CA ARG A 350 2.08 -8.73 7.89
C ARG A 350 1.12 -9.93 7.97
N ALA A 351 0.97 -10.55 9.14
CA ALA A 351 0.05 -11.68 9.32
C ALA A 351 -1.42 -11.28 9.06
N ILE A 352 -1.80 -10.04 9.39
CA ILE A 352 -3.14 -9.51 9.13
C ILE A 352 -3.35 -9.32 7.63
N ARG A 353 -2.40 -8.70 6.93
CA ARG A 353 -2.49 -8.51 5.47
C ARG A 353 -2.50 -9.83 4.72
N ASP A 354 -1.63 -10.77 5.11
CA ASP A 354 -1.59 -12.11 4.51
C ASP A 354 -2.89 -12.89 4.75
N HIS A 355 -3.52 -12.70 5.92
CA HIS A 355 -4.84 -13.27 6.20
C HIS A 355 -5.91 -12.60 5.34
N GLY A 356 -5.90 -11.27 5.26
CA GLY A 356 -6.82 -10.48 4.43
C GLY A 356 -6.74 -10.89 2.96
N ASP A 357 -5.54 -11.08 2.42
CA ASP A 357 -5.32 -11.53 1.04
C ASP A 357 -5.87 -12.95 0.83
N ARG A 358 -5.50 -13.91 1.69
CA ARG A 358 -5.97 -15.31 1.58
C ARG A 358 -7.47 -15.48 1.76
N GLN A 359 -8.11 -14.60 2.52
CA GLN A 359 -9.56 -14.64 2.80
C GLN A 359 -10.34 -13.60 1.99
N GLU A 360 -9.64 -12.84 1.13
CA GLU A 360 -10.20 -11.79 0.30
C GLU A 360 -10.99 -10.73 1.08
N ILE A 361 -10.48 -10.31 2.25
CA ILE A 361 -11.09 -9.34 3.16
C ILE A 361 -10.49 -7.93 2.90
N PRO A 362 -11.20 -7.04 2.17
CA PRO A 362 -10.63 -5.74 1.75
C PRO A 362 -10.23 -4.84 2.92
N GLU A 363 -10.97 -4.89 4.03
CA GLU A 363 -10.71 -4.05 5.21
C GLU A 363 -9.37 -4.35 5.91
N LEU A 364 -8.84 -5.57 5.74
CA LEU A 364 -7.55 -5.99 6.28
C LEU A 364 -6.39 -5.75 5.30
N MET A 365 -6.68 -5.31 4.09
CA MET A 365 -5.70 -5.03 3.03
C MET A 365 -5.58 -3.54 2.71
N ALA A 366 -6.68 -2.79 2.87
CA ALA A 366 -6.71 -1.35 2.64
C ALA A 366 -5.73 -0.61 3.56
N GLY A 367 -5.21 0.54 3.10
CA GLY A 367 -4.36 1.40 3.94
C GLY A 367 -5.15 2.18 5.00
N GLY A 368 -6.25 2.78 4.57
CA GLY A 368 -7.20 3.47 5.44
C GLY A 368 -8.64 3.28 4.95
N LEU A 369 -9.59 3.51 5.85
CA LEU A 369 -11.02 3.34 5.61
C LEU A 369 -11.76 4.55 6.17
N ASP A 370 -12.66 5.11 5.37
CA ASP A 370 -13.64 6.07 5.86
C ASP A 370 -14.80 5.31 6.51
N LEU A 371 -14.97 5.50 7.82
CA LEU A 371 -16.01 4.85 8.62
C LEU A 371 -17.15 5.81 8.95
N SER A 372 -17.18 7.01 8.35
CA SER A 372 -18.14 8.08 8.67
C SER A 372 -19.60 7.70 8.44
N GLY A 373 -19.87 6.70 7.59
CA GLY A 373 -21.19 6.17 7.30
C GLY A 373 -21.75 5.22 8.37
N PHE A 374 -20.92 4.70 9.27
CA PHE A 374 -21.41 3.88 10.39
C PHE A 374 -22.18 4.73 11.42
N PRO A 375 -23.22 4.18 12.08
CA PRO A 375 -23.92 4.88 13.17
C PRO A 375 -23.00 5.25 14.34
N ASN A 376 -21.98 4.43 14.61
CA ASN A 376 -20.93 4.69 15.58
C ASN A 376 -19.56 4.39 14.95
N PRO A 377 -18.94 5.39 14.28
CA PRO A 377 -17.67 5.20 13.57
C PRO A 377 -16.50 4.80 14.47
N HIS A 378 -16.47 5.27 15.72
CA HIS A 378 -15.44 4.86 16.69
C HIS A 378 -15.59 3.40 17.12
N GLN A 379 -16.84 2.93 17.28
CA GLN A 379 -17.08 1.50 17.53
C GLN A 379 -16.64 0.67 16.32
N ALA A 380 -16.89 1.15 15.10
CA ALA A 380 -16.44 0.47 13.89
C ALA A 380 -14.89 0.34 13.84
N ALA A 381 -14.17 1.40 14.17
CA ALA A 381 -12.71 1.34 14.32
C ALA A 381 -12.25 0.33 15.41
N THR A 382 -12.99 0.24 16.51
CA THR A 382 -12.69 -0.73 17.57
C THR A 382 -12.91 -2.17 17.07
N THR A 383 -13.96 -2.41 16.29
CA THR A 383 -14.20 -3.71 15.64
C THR A 383 -13.04 -4.11 14.72
N MET A 384 -12.47 -3.17 13.96
CA MET A 384 -11.27 -3.40 13.14
C MET A 384 -10.08 -3.88 13.98
N ALA A 385 -9.82 -3.22 15.11
CA ALA A 385 -8.73 -3.59 16.00
C ALA A 385 -8.94 -4.98 16.64
N ILE A 386 -10.17 -5.29 17.05
CA ILE A 386 -10.55 -6.61 17.59
C ILE A 386 -10.38 -7.72 16.54
N ALA A 387 -10.80 -7.46 15.30
CA ALA A 387 -10.61 -8.39 14.18
C ALA A 387 -9.11 -8.65 13.93
N ALA A 388 -8.27 -7.62 13.94
CA ALA A 388 -6.81 -7.79 13.88
C ALA A 388 -6.27 -8.65 15.03
N ALA A 389 -6.68 -8.41 16.26
CA ALA A 389 -6.27 -9.22 17.42
C ALA A 389 -6.79 -10.67 17.36
N ALA A 390 -7.87 -10.94 16.62
CA ALA A 390 -8.30 -12.31 16.33
C ALA A 390 -7.32 -13.01 15.38
N VAL A 391 -6.75 -12.32 14.39
CA VAL A 391 -5.69 -12.87 13.54
C VAL A 391 -4.39 -13.09 14.31
N LEU A 392 -3.99 -12.11 15.12
CA LEU A 392 -2.72 -12.13 15.84
C LEU A 392 -2.71 -13.06 17.06
N GLY A 393 -3.86 -13.40 17.63
CA GLY A 393 -3.92 -14.12 18.91
C GLY A 393 -3.61 -13.19 20.10
N GLY A 394 -2.93 -13.68 21.13
CA GLY A 394 -2.53 -12.90 22.32
C GLY A 394 -3.66 -12.48 23.26
N ASN A 395 -3.41 -11.48 24.11
CA ASN A 395 -4.28 -11.12 25.25
C ASN A 395 -5.42 -10.14 24.91
N GLY A 396 -5.31 -9.31 23.87
CA GLY A 396 -6.37 -8.39 23.46
C GLY A 396 -5.87 -7.06 22.90
N VAL A 397 -6.74 -6.04 22.93
CA VAL A 397 -6.46 -4.71 22.38
C VAL A 397 -6.49 -3.66 23.48
N HIS A 398 -5.49 -2.80 23.54
CA HIS A 398 -5.54 -1.57 24.33
C HIS A 398 -5.71 -0.36 23.41
N SER A 399 -6.42 0.67 23.86
CA SER A 399 -6.52 1.93 23.13
C SER A 399 -6.33 3.13 24.05
N CYS A 400 -5.75 4.20 23.51
CA CYS A 400 -5.59 5.45 24.23
C CYS A 400 -5.94 6.65 23.34
N ARG A 401 -6.38 7.75 23.98
CA ARG A 401 -6.65 9.02 23.30
C ARG A 401 -5.37 9.78 23.04
N VAL A 402 -5.29 10.40 21.86
CA VAL A 402 -4.16 11.23 21.43
C VAL A 402 -4.66 12.54 20.83
N ASN A 403 -3.75 13.50 20.65
CA ASN A 403 -4.02 14.82 20.06
C ASN A 403 -5.22 15.52 20.72
N ASP A 404 -5.17 15.70 22.05
CA ASP A 404 -6.26 16.28 22.86
C ASP A 404 -7.61 15.57 22.68
N GLY A 405 -7.55 14.27 22.42
CA GLY A 405 -8.73 13.45 22.17
C GLY A 405 -9.29 13.59 20.76
N GLN A 406 -8.58 14.17 19.80
CA GLN A 406 -8.99 14.14 18.39
C GLN A 406 -8.65 12.81 17.69
N GLY A 407 -7.79 11.99 18.29
CA GLY A 407 -7.43 10.66 17.79
C GLY A 407 -7.52 9.56 18.86
N SER A 408 -7.55 8.32 18.40
CA SER A 408 -7.30 7.12 19.21
C SER A 408 -6.18 6.29 18.56
N PHE A 409 -5.25 5.79 19.38
CA PHE A 409 -4.29 4.76 18.98
C PHE A 409 -4.73 3.39 19.50
N TYR A 410 -4.46 2.35 18.73
CA TYR A 410 -4.83 0.97 19.03
C TYR A 410 -3.60 0.07 19.03
N PHE A 411 -3.47 -0.71 20.08
CA PHE A 411 -2.35 -1.61 20.33
C PHE A 411 -2.88 -3.02 20.57
N HIS A 412 -2.28 -4.01 19.95
CA HIS A 412 -2.45 -5.40 20.36
C HIS A 412 -1.38 -5.75 21.39
N LEU A 413 -1.80 -6.47 22.44
CA LEU A 413 -0.95 -6.91 23.54
C LEU A 413 -0.88 -8.43 23.58
N ASP A 414 0.34 -8.94 23.60
CA ASP A 414 0.68 -10.36 23.76
C ASP A 414 1.83 -10.49 24.75
N ASP A 415 1.53 -10.19 26.02
CA ASP A 415 2.51 -10.20 27.10
C ASP A 415 2.26 -11.44 27.98
N PRO A 416 3.25 -12.33 28.18
CA PRO A 416 3.09 -13.54 28.99
C PRO A 416 2.70 -13.30 30.47
N SER A 417 2.91 -12.10 31.00
CA SER A 417 2.48 -11.70 32.35
C SER A 417 1.00 -11.32 32.43
N LEU A 418 0.32 -11.15 31.29
CA LEU A 418 -1.12 -10.92 31.23
C LEU A 418 -1.87 -12.25 31.33
N PRO A 419 -2.99 -12.29 32.07
CA PRO A 419 -3.78 -13.50 32.20
C PRO A 419 -4.37 -13.94 30.85
N ALA A 420 -4.38 -15.24 30.60
CA ALA A 420 -5.11 -15.83 29.49
C ALA A 420 -6.61 -15.92 29.82
N ALA A 421 -7.47 -15.68 28.82
CA ALA A 421 -8.91 -15.84 28.97
C ALA A 421 -9.31 -17.32 28.85
N GLY A 422 -9.31 -18.04 29.97
CA GLY A 422 -9.86 -19.41 30.03
C GLY A 422 -11.38 -19.40 30.04
N PHE A 423 -12.02 -20.47 29.52
CA PHE A 423 -13.48 -20.55 29.48
C PHE A 423 -14.11 -20.34 30.87
N ASP A 424 -15.08 -19.43 30.94
CA ASP A 424 -15.82 -19.14 32.17
C ASP A 424 -17.33 -19.27 31.90
N PRO A 425 -18.01 -20.25 32.54
CA PRO A 425 -19.43 -20.49 32.31
C PRO A 425 -20.32 -19.33 32.76
N ILE A 426 -19.85 -18.47 33.67
CA ILE A 426 -20.61 -17.34 34.19
C ILE A 426 -20.65 -16.20 33.16
N THR A 427 -19.51 -15.91 32.53
CA THR A 427 -19.40 -14.82 31.56
C THR A 427 -19.76 -15.22 30.13
N ALA A 428 -19.67 -16.51 29.79
CA ALA A 428 -19.92 -17.03 28.44
C ALA A 428 -21.25 -16.55 27.83
N PRO A 429 -22.41 -16.58 28.52
CA PRO A 429 -23.66 -16.10 27.93
C PRO A 429 -23.63 -14.61 27.54
N ARG A 430 -23.08 -13.76 28.41
CA ARG A 430 -22.96 -12.33 28.13
C ARG A 430 -22.02 -12.10 26.94
N VAL A 431 -20.85 -12.75 26.94
CA VAL A 431 -19.85 -12.60 25.87
C VAL A 431 -20.43 -12.98 24.50
N LEU A 432 -21.11 -14.12 24.43
CA LEU A 432 -21.75 -14.60 23.21
C LEU A 432 -22.85 -13.65 22.71
N MET A 433 -23.69 -13.13 23.62
CA MET A 433 -24.72 -12.16 23.25
C MET A 433 -24.10 -10.83 22.76
N THR A 434 -23.10 -10.30 23.46
CA THR A 434 -22.40 -9.08 23.03
C THR A 434 -21.74 -9.27 21.66
N ALA A 435 -21.12 -10.43 21.41
CA ALA A 435 -20.51 -10.73 20.12
C ALA A 435 -21.56 -10.86 18.99
N ALA A 436 -22.71 -11.48 19.27
CA ALA A 436 -23.83 -11.55 18.34
C ALA A 436 -24.47 -10.17 18.07
N GLU A 437 -24.41 -9.23 19.00
CA GLU A 437 -24.82 -7.83 18.76
C GLU A 437 -23.83 -7.07 17.88
N VAL A 438 -22.52 -7.33 18.04
CA VAL A 438 -21.46 -6.71 17.21
C VAL A 438 -21.49 -7.27 15.79
N PHE A 439 -21.73 -8.58 15.64
CA PHE A 439 -21.81 -9.29 14.35
C PHE A 439 -23.16 -10.01 14.20
N PRO A 440 -24.25 -9.27 13.92
CA PRO A 440 -25.61 -9.81 13.92
C PRO A 440 -25.94 -10.69 12.71
N ALA A 441 -25.06 -10.72 11.71
CA ALA A 441 -25.27 -11.43 10.46
C ALA A 441 -25.34 -12.95 10.59
N ASP A 442 -24.56 -13.52 11.51
CA ASP A 442 -24.46 -14.97 11.71
C ASP A 442 -24.15 -15.30 13.19
N PRO A 443 -25.15 -15.19 14.10
CA PRO A 443 -24.96 -15.48 15.52
C PRO A 443 -24.52 -16.94 15.78
N ARG A 444 -24.84 -17.86 14.86
CA ARG A 444 -24.40 -19.24 14.95
C ARG A 444 -22.89 -19.35 14.78
N ARG A 445 -22.31 -18.62 13.82
CA ARG A 445 -20.86 -18.56 13.62
C ARG A 445 -20.11 -17.98 14.81
N VAL A 446 -20.71 -16.99 15.49
CA VAL A 446 -20.20 -16.46 16.77
C VAL A 446 -20.06 -17.56 17.81
N VAL A 447 -21.10 -18.38 17.97
CA VAL A 447 -21.09 -19.50 18.93
C VAL A 447 -20.06 -20.55 18.54
N LEU A 448 -19.99 -20.91 17.26
CA LEU A 448 -19.02 -21.90 16.78
C LEU A 448 -17.58 -21.46 17.06
N GLY A 449 -17.21 -20.23 16.74
CA GLY A 449 -15.86 -19.73 16.95
C GLY A 449 -15.52 -19.52 18.43
N PHE A 450 -16.49 -19.16 19.27
CA PHE A 450 -16.29 -19.13 20.73
C PHE A 450 -15.95 -20.51 21.30
N LEU A 451 -16.73 -21.53 20.93
CA LEU A 451 -16.53 -22.90 21.39
C LEU A 451 -15.22 -23.47 20.87
N ASP A 452 -14.91 -23.27 19.59
CA ASP A 452 -13.66 -23.71 18.97
C ASP A 452 -12.43 -23.04 19.62
N GLY A 453 -12.49 -21.72 19.84
CA GLY A 453 -11.43 -20.96 20.52
C GLY A 453 -11.16 -21.39 21.96
N HIS A 454 -12.12 -22.07 22.60
CA HIS A 454 -11.96 -22.68 23.91
C HIS A 454 -11.75 -24.21 23.86
N GLY A 455 -11.53 -24.79 22.68
CA GLY A 455 -11.20 -26.20 22.49
C GLY A 455 -12.36 -27.16 22.71
N PHE A 456 -13.61 -26.71 22.59
CA PHE A 456 -14.78 -27.57 22.73
C PHE A 456 -14.91 -28.53 21.54
N ARG A 457 -15.33 -29.76 21.80
CA ARG A 457 -15.88 -30.63 20.75
C ARG A 457 -17.30 -30.16 20.43
N ILE A 458 -17.52 -29.77 19.18
CA ILE A 458 -18.79 -29.19 18.72
C ILE A 458 -19.64 -30.25 17.99
N ARG A 459 -20.94 -30.25 18.26
CA ARG A 459 -21.97 -30.96 17.49
C ARG A 459 -23.04 -29.96 17.07
N MET A 460 -23.45 -30.04 15.81
CA MET A 460 -24.43 -29.12 15.24
C MET A 460 -25.69 -29.87 14.83
N SER A 461 -26.84 -29.25 15.07
CA SER A 461 -28.13 -29.64 14.53
C SER A 461 -28.76 -28.45 13.78
N ALA A 462 -29.99 -28.61 13.29
CA ALA A 462 -30.68 -27.53 12.59
C ALA A 462 -30.98 -26.32 13.50
N ASP A 463 -31.26 -26.58 14.78
CA ASP A 463 -31.73 -25.62 15.77
C ASP A 463 -30.81 -25.49 16.99
N THR A 464 -29.78 -26.33 17.14
CA THR A 464 -28.83 -26.26 18.26
C THR A 464 -27.36 -26.33 17.84
N VAL A 465 -26.51 -25.70 18.65
CA VAL A 465 -25.06 -25.94 18.68
C VAL A 465 -24.71 -26.41 20.09
N ASP A 466 -24.14 -27.61 20.18
CA ASP A 466 -23.77 -28.28 21.42
C ASP A 466 -22.25 -28.42 21.50
N GLY A 467 -21.65 -27.87 22.55
CA GLY A 467 -20.23 -27.96 22.86
C GLY A 467 -19.99 -28.80 24.12
N THR A 468 -18.95 -29.64 24.08
CA THR A 468 -18.37 -30.24 25.30
C THR A 468 -16.88 -29.95 25.36
N SER A 469 -16.43 -29.28 26.43
CA SER A 469 -15.02 -28.96 26.63
C SER A 469 -14.22 -30.17 27.12
N PRO A 470 -12.87 -30.11 27.04
CA PRO A 470 -12.00 -31.17 27.57
C PRO A 470 -12.16 -31.41 29.08
N ASP A 471 -12.51 -30.39 29.85
CA ASP A 471 -12.75 -30.44 31.30
C ASP A 471 -14.21 -30.75 31.68
N GLY A 472 -15.05 -31.10 30.70
CA GLY A 472 -16.41 -31.60 30.92
C GLY A 472 -17.51 -30.54 31.08
N ALA A 473 -17.20 -29.26 30.83
CA ALA A 473 -18.23 -28.24 30.70
C ALA A 473 -19.06 -28.47 29.43
N ARG A 474 -20.34 -28.13 29.50
CA ARG A 474 -21.30 -28.25 28.40
C ARG A 474 -21.93 -26.90 28.11
N VAL A 475 -22.02 -26.57 26.83
CA VAL A 475 -22.70 -25.40 26.32
C VAL A 475 -23.70 -25.86 25.27
N THR A 476 -24.96 -25.51 25.43
CA THR A 476 -26.00 -25.72 24.41
C THR A 476 -26.59 -24.38 24.06
N VAL A 477 -26.54 -24.00 22.78
CA VAL A 477 -27.15 -22.78 22.26
C VAL A 477 -28.24 -23.17 21.27
N ALA A 478 -29.47 -22.77 21.56
CA ALA A 478 -30.62 -22.97 20.69
C ALA A 478 -30.85 -21.72 19.84
N PHE A 479 -31.30 -21.92 18.60
CA PHE A 479 -31.55 -20.87 17.63
C PHE A 479 -33.03 -20.81 17.21
N THR A 480 -33.50 -19.63 16.82
CA THR A 480 -34.78 -19.48 16.14
C THR A 480 -34.67 -19.96 14.67
N PRO A 481 -35.79 -20.18 13.96
CA PRO A 481 -35.75 -20.47 12.52
C PRO A 481 -35.02 -19.40 11.69
N GLU A 482 -35.02 -18.16 12.17
CA GLU A 482 -34.32 -17.01 11.57
C GLU A 482 -32.83 -16.95 11.95
N GLY A 483 -32.31 -17.92 12.72
CA GLY A 483 -30.90 -18.01 13.08
C GLY A 483 -30.46 -17.16 14.28
N LEU A 484 -31.40 -16.55 15.01
CA LEU A 484 -31.11 -15.77 16.21
C LEU A 484 -30.90 -16.68 17.43
N ILE A 485 -30.06 -16.27 18.38
CA ILE A 485 -29.89 -16.99 19.64
C ILE A 485 -31.21 -16.93 20.43
N LYS A 486 -31.82 -18.08 20.65
CA LYS A 486 -33.11 -18.25 21.36
C LYS A 486 -32.91 -18.50 22.85
N ALA A 487 -31.99 -19.40 23.19
CA ALA A 487 -31.71 -19.80 24.56
C ALA A 487 -30.30 -20.35 24.65
N MET A 488 -29.72 -20.26 25.85
CA MET A 488 -28.39 -20.81 26.13
C MET A 488 -28.39 -21.50 27.48
N THR A 489 -27.78 -22.67 27.52
CA THR A 489 -27.55 -23.43 28.75
C THR A 489 -26.06 -23.71 28.87
N VAL A 490 -25.47 -23.31 29.99
CA VAL A 490 -24.05 -23.53 30.30
C VAL A 490 -23.97 -24.23 31.65
N GLY A 491 -23.29 -25.36 31.71
CA GLY A 491 -23.15 -26.14 32.94
C GLY A 491 -21.82 -26.87 33.02
N ARG A 492 -21.39 -27.25 34.23
CA ARG A 492 -20.32 -28.22 34.44
C ARG A 492 -20.94 -29.62 34.58
N GLY A 493 -20.26 -30.66 34.11
CA GLY A 493 -20.80 -32.02 33.99
C GLY A 493 -21.32 -32.71 35.27
N ASP A 494 -21.32 -32.03 36.42
CA ASP A 494 -21.73 -32.59 37.73
C ASP A 494 -23.03 -32.00 38.30
N ASP A 495 -23.68 -31.04 37.64
CA ASP A 495 -25.02 -30.56 38.08
C ASP A 495 -26.12 -31.36 37.37
N GLY A 496 -26.36 -32.58 37.87
CA GLY A 496 -27.48 -33.46 37.51
C GLY A 496 -28.66 -33.35 38.47
#